data_AF-A0A975HIC8-F1
#
_entry.id   AF-A0A975HIC8-F1
#
_cell.length_a   1.000
_cell.length_b   1.000
_cell.length_c   1.000
_cell.angle_alpha   90.00
_cell.angle_beta   90.00
_cell.angle_gamma   90.00
#
_symmetry.space_group_name_H-M   'P 1'
#
loop_
_entity.id
_entity.type
_entity.pdbx_description
1 polymer ?
#
loop_
_entity_poly.entity_id
_entity_poly.type
_entity_poly.pdbx_seq_one_letter_code
_entity_poly.pdbx_strand_id
1 'polypeptide(L)'
;MVILAAALAVAAPASAEKTHERPELFRNLLNCRAIADNAARLACYDQSAGALEQAEAKKDLVVVDRKEIRETRKSLFGFTLPKIGLFGGGDKDDGDDKDAVTELQSSVQAARMISGGNWSLSLADGGTWETMSALGDAPRSGDKVRIKKASLGSYLGQVGINRGVRFRRVE
;
A
#
# COMPACT_ATOMS: atom_id res chain seq x y z
N MET A 1 40.27 34.66 41.95
CA MET A 1 40.07 34.38 40.53
C MET A 1 39.08 33.22 40.44
N VAL A 2 37.79 33.51 40.30
CA VAL A 2 36.70 32.51 40.31
C VAL A 2 36.28 32.28 38.86
N ILE A 3 36.43 31.04 38.37
CA ILE A 3 35.95 30.65 37.03
C ILE A 3 34.62 29.92 37.21
N LEU A 4 33.55 30.57 36.78
CA LEU A 4 32.19 30.05 36.76
C LEU A 4 31.98 29.30 35.43
N ALA A 5 31.91 27.96 35.47
CA ALA A 5 31.60 27.14 34.31
C ALA A 5 30.08 27.03 34.14
N ALA A 6 29.54 27.67 33.10
CA ALA A 6 28.14 27.58 32.72
C ALA A 6 27.91 26.31 31.88
N ALA A 7 27.14 25.35 32.40
CA ALA A 7 26.70 24.16 31.68
C ALA A 7 25.48 24.50 30.81
N LEU A 8 25.64 24.45 29.47
CA LEU A 8 24.51 24.51 28.54
C LEU A 8 23.87 23.12 28.42
N ALA A 9 22.64 22.99 28.94
CA ALA A 9 21.80 21.83 28.67
C ALA A 9 21.20 21.94 27.26
N VAL A 10 21.59 21.03 26.36
CA VAL A 10 20.99 20.90 25.03
C VAL A 10 19.70 20.09 25.19
N ALA A 11 18.54 20.76 25.11
CA ALA A 11 17.25 20.10 25.03
C ALA A 11 17.09 19.47 23.63
N ALA A 12 17.10 18.13 23.55
CA ALA A 12 16.76 17.42 22.33
C ALA A 12 15.25 17.58 22.04
N PRO A 13 14.84 17.88 20.80
CA PRO A 13 13.42 17.91 20.45
C PRO A 13 12.87 16.47 20.52
N ALA A 14 11.89 16.25 21.40
CA ALA A 14 11.10 15.04 21.39
C ALA A 14 10.18 15.08 20.16
N SER A 15 10.50 14.28 19.13
CA SER A 15 9.59 14.05 18.01
C SER A 15 8.32 13.40 18.54
N ALA A 16 7.21 14.13 18.54
CA ALA A 16 5.89 13.60 18.88
C ALA A 16 5.49 12.56 17.82
N GLU A 17 5.53 11.27 18.18
CA GLU A 17 4.85 10.23 17.41
C GLU A 17 3.36 10.57 17.39
N LYS A 18 2.81 10.85 16.21
CA LYS A 18 1.36 10.92 16.01
C LYS A 18 0.81 9.50 16.17
N THR A 19 0.50 9.13 17.39
CA THR A 19 -0.25 7.91 17.70
C THR A 19 -1.57 8.02 16.96
N HIS A 20 -1.81 7.15 15.97
CA HIS A 20 -3.13 7.05 15.35
C HIS A 20 -4.10 6.57 16.42
N GLU A 21 -4.87 7.50 16.98
CA GLU A 21 -5.87 7.18 17.97
C GLU A 21 -7.00 6.37 17.30
N ARG A 22 -7.40 5.26 17.93
CA ARG A 22 -8.46 4.41 17.38
C ARG A 22 -9.76 5.21 17.31
N PRO A 23 -10.57 5.05 16.25
CA PRO A 23 -11.87 5.73 16.15
C PRO A 23 -12.73 5.48 17.39
N GLU A 24 -13.43 6.51 17.86
CA GLU A 24 -14.27 6.42 19.06
C GLU A 24 -15.32 5.32 18.94
N LEU A 25 -15.93 5.13 17.77
CA LEU A 25 -16.89 4.07 17.50
C LEU A 25 -16.31 2.67 17.78
N PHE A 26 -15.05 2.44 17.38
CA PHE A 26 -14.37 1.18 17.63
C PHE A 26 -13.99 1.03 19.11
N ARG A 27 -13.58 2.11 19.78
CA ARG A 27 -13.31 2.10 21.23
C ARG A 27 -14.56 1.76 22.05
N ASN A 28 -15.71 2.37 21.71
CA ASN A 28 -16.98 2.13 22.38
C ASN A 28 -17.40 0.66 22.30
N LEU A 29 -17.27 0.04 21.12
CA LEU A 29 -17.49 -1.39 20.94
C LEU A 29 -16.60 -2.23 21.87
N LEU A 30 -15.30 -1.91 21.95
CA LEU A 30 -14.36 -2.64 22.80
C LEU A 30 -14.67 -2.48 24.30
N ASN A 31 -15.15 -1.31 24.72
CA ASN A 31 -15.49 -1.03 26.11
C ASN A 31 -16.66 -1.89 26.62
N CYS A 32 -17.58 -2.32 25.74
CA CYS A 32 -18.66 -3.24 26.12
C CYS A 32 -18.13 -4.54 26.76
N ARG A 33 -16.90 -4.97 26.44
CA ARG A 33 -16.26 -6.16 27.04
C ARG A 33 -16.06 -6.06 28.55
N ALA A 34 -15.94 -4.84 29.09
CA ALA A 34 -15.71 -4.61 30.51
C ALA A 34 -17.00 -4.73 31.35
N ILE A 35 -18.17 -4.79 30.73
CA ILE A 35 -19.45 -4.92 31.43
C ILE A 35 -19.63 -6.37 31.91
N ALA A 36 -19.81 -6.54 33.22
CA ALA A 36 -19.96 -7.85 33.85
C ALA A 36 -21.35 -8.45 33.67
N ASP A 37 -22.40 -7.62 33.74
CA ASP A 37 -23.78 -8.07 33.53
C ASP A 37 -24.02 -8.42 32.05
N ASN A 38 -24.58 -9.61 31.82
CA ASN A 38 -24.74 -10.14 30.46
C ASN A 38 -25.77 -9.36 29.64
N ALA A 39 -26.89 -8.95 30.25
CA ALA A 39 -27.95 -8.23 29.56
C ALA A 39 -27.50 -6.81 29.20
N ALA A 40 -26.85 -6.11 30.13
CA ALA A 40 -26.26 -4.80 29.89
C ALA A 40 -25.15 -4.85 28.84
N ARG A 41 -24.31 -5.90 28.85
CA ARG A 41 -23.27 -6.09 27.84
C ARG A 41 -23.83 -6.31 26.45
N LEU A 42 -24.88 -7.14 26.32
CA LEU A 42 -25.55 -7.36 25.04
C LEU A 42 -26.15 -6.06 24.50
N ALA A 43 -26.88 -5.32 25.33
CA ALA A 43 -27.45 -4.02 24.95
C ALA A 43 -26.37 -3.02 24.48
N CYS A 44 -25.21 -2.99 25.13
CA CYS A 44 -24.06 -2.18 24.72
C CYS A 44 -23.53 -2.56 23.32
N TYR A 45 -23.42 -3.87 23.05
CA TYR A 45 -22.99 -4.35 21.74
C TYR A 45 -23.99 -3.98 20.64
N ASP A 46 -25.28 -4.19 20.88
CA ASP A 46 -26.33 -3.88 19.90
C ASP A 46 -26.34 -2.38 19.56
N GLN A 47 -26.22 -1.52 20.58
CA GLN A 47 -26.11 -0.07 20.37
C GLN A 47 -24.85 0.32 19.59
N SER A 48 -23.70 -0.27 19.93
CA SER A 48 -22.42 0.03 19.26
C SER A 48 -22.41 -0.47 17.81
N ALA A 49 -23.01 -1.63 17.56
CA ALA A 49 -23.18 -2.18 16.20
C ALA A 49 -24.07 -1.27 15.35
N GLY A 50 -25.21 -0.80 15.87
CA GLY A 50 -26.07 0.14 15.16
C GLY A 50 -25.38 1.48 14.87
N ALA A 51 -24.52 1.97 15.77
CA ALA A 51 -23.73 3.18 15.53
C ALA A 51 -22.67 2.98 14.43
N LEU A 52 -22.02 1.81 14.38
CA LEU A 52 -21.06 1.47 13.32
C LEU A 52 -21.75 1.36 11.96
N GLU A 53 -22.91 0.69 11.89
CA GLU A 53 -23.71 0.57 10.67
C GLU A 53 -24.13 1.94 10.13
N GLN A 54 -24.60 2.84 11.01
CA GLN A 54 -24.95 4.20 10.61
C GLN A 54 -23.75 5.01 10.12
N ALA A 55 -22.58 4.86 10.74
CA ALA A 55 -21.36 5.53 10.32
C ALA A 55 -20.86 5.01 8.97
N GLU A 56 -20.97 3.70 8.72
CA GLU A 56 -20.67 3.10 7.43
C GLU A 56 -21.63 3.61 6.34
N ALA A 57 -22.94 3.63 6.61
CA ALA A 57 -23.95 4.13 5.69
C ALA A 57 -23.73 5.61 5.32
N LYS A 58 -23.24 6.43 6.27
CA LYS A 58 -22.88 7.84 6.06
C LYS A 58 -21.50 8.05 5.44
N LYS A 59 -20.70 6.98 5.29
CA LYS A 59 -19.30 7.01 4.85
C LYS A 59 -18.35 7.73 5.82
N ASP A 60 -18.76 7.88 7.07
CA ASP A 60 -17.91 8.38 8.16
C ASP A 60 -16.94 7.30 8.67
N LEU A 61 -17.25 6.03 8.38
CA LEU A 61 -16.41 4.86 8.63
C LEU A 61 -16.37 3.98 7.37
N VAL A 62 -15.20 3.42 7.07
CA VAL A 62 -15.04 2.43 6.00
C VAL A 62 -14.39 1.18 6.60
N VAL A 63 -15.00 0.02 6.35
CA VAL A 63 -14.42 -1.28 6.68
C VAL A 63 -13.79 -1.85 5.43
N VAL A 64 -12.51 -2.21 5.50
CA VAL A 64 -11.78 -2.75 4.34
C VAL A 64 -11.19 -4.11 4.70
N ASP A 65 -11.43 -5.10 3.86
CA ASP A 65 -10.82 -6.42 3.99
C ASP A 65 -9.35 -6.40 3.50
N ARG A 66 -8.46 -7.13 4.19
CA ARG A 66 -7.03 -7.16 3.81
C ARG A 66 -6.79 -7.72 2.41
N LYS A 67 -7.62 -8.66 1.93
CA LYS A 67 -7.51 -9.20 0.56
C LYS A 67 -7.82 -8.11 -0.45
N GLU A 68 -8.86 -7.32 -0.23
CA GLU A 68 -9.23 -6.20 -1.09
C GLU A 68 -8.12 -5.14 -1.15
N ILE A 69 -7.50 -4.82 0.00
CA ILE A 69 -6.33 -3.94 0.04
C ILE A 69 -5.20 -4.49 -0.83
N ARG A 70 -4.90 -5.78 -0.74
CA ARG A 70 -3.82 -6.41 -1.52
C ARG A 70 -4.10 -6.42 -3.02
N GLU A 71 -5.31 -6.77 -3.43
CA GLU A 71 -5.68 -6.74 -4.86
C GLU A 71 -5.66 -5.31 -5.42
N THR A 72 -6.14 -4.34 -4.64
CA THR A 72 -6.06 -2.92 -5.00
C THR A 72 -4.61 -2.43 -5.07
N ARG A 73 -3.75 -2.81 -4.11
CA ARG A 73 -2.31 -2.51 -4.18
C ARG A 73 -1.64 -3.16 -5.39
N LYS A 74 -2.03 -4.39 -5.75
CA LYS A 74 -1.52 -5.12 -6.92
C LYS A 74 -1.91 -4.42 -8.22
N SER A 75 -3.17 -4.04 -8.39
CA SER A 75 -3.63 -3.30 -9.57
C SER A 75 -3.00 -1.91 -9.67
N LEU A 76 -2.64 -1.32 -8.52
CA LEU A 76 -1.95 -0.03 -8.44
C LEU A 76 -0.41 -0.13 -8.45
N PHE A 77 0.18 -1.32 -8.55
CA PHE A 77 1.62 -1.51 -8.53
C PHE A 77 2.28 -0.79 -9.71
N GLY A 78 3.20 0.15 -9.47
CA GLY A 78 3.76 0.99 -10.54
C GLY A 78 3.27 2.43 -10.56
N PHE A 79 2.19 2.75 -9.85
CA PHE A 79 1.75 4.14 -9.66
C PHE A 79 2.43 4.79 -8.46
N THR A 80 2.68 6.09 -8.58
CA THR A 80 3.00 6.95 -7.44
C THR A 80 1.70 7.36 -6.76
N LEU A 81 1.32 6.67 -5.68
CA LEU A 81 0.15 7.05 -4.91
C LEU A 81 0.45 8.23 -3.98
N PRO A 82 -0.49 9.18 -3.81
CA PRO A 82 -0.40 10.16 -2.74
C PRO A 82 -0.26 9.45 -1.39
N LYS A 83 0.59 9.98 -0.50
CA LYS A 83 0.75 9.46 0.87
C LYS A 83 -0.50 9.78 1.72
N ILE A 84 -1.63 9.17 1.41
CA ILE A 84 -2.81 9.15 2.26
C ILE A 84 -2.76 7.90 3.13
N GLY A 85 -2.99 8.06 4.43
CA GLY A 85 -2.85 7.00 5.45
C GLY A 85 -3.70 5.75 5.20
N LEU A 86 -4.67 5.82 4.29
CA LEU A 86 -5.53 4.71 3.89
C LEU A 86 -4.80 3.64 3.05
N PHE A 87 -3.76 4.02 2.28
CA PHE A 87 -3.07 3.10 1.36
C PHE A 87 -1.64 2.72 1.78
N GLY A 88 -1.25 3.03 3.03
CA GLY A 88 0.05 2.61 3.60
C GLY A 88 1.16 3.67 3.55
N GLY A 89 0.83 4.94 3.35
CA GLY A 89 1.80 6.04 3.40
C GLY A 89 1.98 6.62 4.81
N GLY A 90 2.31 5.79 5.80
CA GLY A 90 2.89 6.28 7.06
C GLY A 90 4.40 6.42 6.89
N ASP A 91 5.02 7.47 7.42
CA ASP A 91 6.45 7.85 7.28
C ASP A 91 7.48 6.84 7.85
N LYS A 92 7.08 5.59 8.04
CA LYS A 92 7.98 4.47 8.30
C LYS A 92 8.23 3.76 6.98
N ASP A 93 9.05 4.39 6.14
CA ASP A 93 9.85 3.65 5.18
C ASP A 93 10.74 2.67 5.97
N ASP A 94 11.01 1.52 5.37
CA ASP A 94 11.93 0.48 5.83
C ASP A 94 11.43 -0.54 6.88
N GLY A 95 10.90 -1.66 6.36
CA GLY A 95 11.31 -2.98 6.86
C GLY A 95 10.22 -3.95 7.30
N ASP A 96 9.02 -3.49 7.64
CA ASP A 96 8.04 -4.35 8.34
C ASP A 96 6.59 -4.29 7.81
N ASP A 97 6.35 -3.67 6.64
CA ASP A 97 5.08 -3.88 5.93
C ASP A 97 5.15 -5.22 5.17
N LYS A 98 4.93 -6.32 5.91
CA LYS A 98 4.84 -7.68 5.35
C LYS A 98 3.76 -7.82 4.26
N ASP A 99 2.88 -6.84 4.10
CA ASP A 99 1.82 -6.77 3.09
C ASP A 99 2.13 -5.77 1.95
N ALA A 100 3.35 -5.21 1.87
CA ALA A 100 3.75 -4.38 0.73
C ALA A 100 3.93 -5.25 -0.53
N VAL A 101 3.19 -4.94 -1.60
CA VAL A 101 3.36 -5.60 -2.91
C VAL A 101 4.68 -5.12 -3.52
N THR A 102 5.72 -5.95 -3.44
CA THR A 102 7.06 -5.65 -3.98
C THR A 102 7.28 -6.26 -5.36
N GLU A 103 6.44 -7.22 -5.74
CA GLU A 103 6.45 -7.92 -7.03
C GLU A 103 5.03 -8.03 -7.59
N LEU A 104 4.87 -7.68 -8.86
CA LEU A 104 3.70 -7.95 -9.67
C LEU A 104 3.94 -9.22 -10.50
N GLN A 105 3.04 -10.19 -10.37
CA GLN A 105 2.97 -11.37 -11.24
C GLN A 105 1.67 -11.32 -12.03
N SER A 106 1.77 -11.32 -13.36
CA SER A 106 0.64 -11.17 -14.27
C SER A 106 0.84 -11.94 -15.58
N SER A 107 -0.05 -11.74 -16.55
CA SER A 107 0.11 -12.20 -17.93
C SER A 107 -0.16 -11.08 -18.92
N VAL A 108 0.52 -11.11 -20.06
CA VAL A 108 0.29 -10.20 -21.18
C VAL A 108 -1.11 -10.45 -21.74
N GLN A 109 -1.94 -9.41 -21.81
CA GLN A 109 -3.21 -9.42 -22.53
C GLN A 109 -2.98 -8.99 -23.99
N ALA A 110 -2.25 -7.90 -24.18
CA ALA A 110 -1.88 -7.36 -25.49
C ALA A 110 -0.42 -6.88 -25.48
N ALA A 111 0.26 -7.01 -26.62
CA ALA A 111 1.61 -6.52 -26.83
C ALA A 111 1.69 -5.79 -28.17
N ARG A 112 2.28 -4.59 -28.15
CA ARG A 112 2.55 -3.79 -29.36
C ARG A 112 4.00 -3.35 -29.36
N MET A 113 4.65 -3.47 -30.51
CA MET A 113 5.99 -2.90 -30.69
C MET A 113 5.89 -1.39 -30.81
N ILE A 114 6.78 -0.68 -30.14
CA ILE A 114 6.94 0.78 -30.19
C ILE A 114 8.33 1.13 -30.72
N SER A 115 8.68 2.42 -30.72
CA SER A 115 9.97 2.89 -31.26
C SER A 115 11.18 2.20 -30.60
N GLY A 116 12.24 2.01 -31.37
CA GLY A 116 13.52 1.46 -30.87
C GLY A 116 13.50 -0.03 -30.51
N GLY A 117 12.50 -0.80 -30.96
CA GLY A 117 12.35 -2.21 -30.62
C GLY A 117 11.80 -2.47 -29.22
N ASN A 118 11.39 -1.41 -28.52
CA ASN A 118 10.69 -1.51 -27.25
C ASN A 118 9.25 -1.98 -27.44
N TRP A 119 8.61 -2.41 -26.36
CA TRP A 119 7.26 -2.95 -26.39
C TRP A 119 6.38 -2.27 -25.36
N SER A 120 5.12 -2.00 -25.73
CA SER A 120 4.06 -1.66 -24.79
C SER A 120 3.17 -2.89 -24.58
N LEU A 121 2.94 -3.21 -23.31
CA LEU A 121 2.27 -4.41 -22.83
C LEU A 121 1.08 -4.00 -21.97
N SER A 122 -0.11 -4.45 -22.33
CA SER A 122 -1.28 -4.38 -21.44
C SER A 122 -1.37 -5.69 -20.66
N LEU A 123 -1.46 -5.62 -19.34
CA LEU A 123 -1.45 -6.79 -18.46
C LEU A 123 -2.87 -7.18 -18.01
N ALA A 124 -3.09 -8.46 -17.72
CA ALA A 124 -4.38 -9.00 -17.29
C ALA A 124 -4.87 -8.43 -15.95
N ASP A 125 -3.96 -8.09 -15.03
CA ASP A 125 -4.29 -7.46 -13.74
C ASP A 125 -4.48 -5.93 -13.85
N GLY A 126 -4.46 -5.41 -15.09
CA GLY A 126 -4.53 -3.99 -15.39
C GLY A 126 -3.16 -3.33 -15.52
N GLY A 127 -3.18 -2.15 -16.14
CA GLY A 127 -2.02 -1.31 -16.39
C GLY A 127 -1.32 -1.58 -17.72
N THR A 128 -0.75 -0.51 -18.27
CA THR A 128 0.08 -0.53 -19.48
C THR A 128 1.54 -0.29 -19.08
N TRP A 129 2.41 -1.19 -19.50
CA TRP A 129 3.84 -1.18 -19.19
C TRP A 129 4.66 -1.10 -20.47
N GLU A 130 5.67 -0.26 -20.47
CA GLU A 130 6.63 -0.15 -21.58
C GLU A 130 7.97 -0.73 -21.18
N THR A 131 8.59 -1.48 -22.11
CA THR A 131 10.00 -1.86 -21.97
C THR A 131 10.88 -0.66 -22.26
N MET A 132 11.97 -0.53 -21.51
CA MET A 132 12.98 0.52 -21.70
C MET A 132 14.15 0.08 -22.58
N SER A 133 14.12 -1.17 -23.06
CA SER A 133 15.10 -1.74 -23.96
C SER A 133 14.43 -2.72 -24.92
N ALA A 134 15.05 -2.92 -26.08
CA ALA A 134 14.63 -3.91 -27.03
C ALA A 134 14.64 -5.31 -26.41
N LEU A 135 13.69 -6.14 -26.84
CA LEU A 135 13.59 -7.53 -26.41
C LEU A 135 14.22 -8.44 -27.47
N GLY A 136 14.75 -9.58 -27.02
CA GLY A 136 15.27 -10.61 -27.92
C GLY A 136 14.13 -11.34 -28.65
N ASP A 137 13.06 -11.62 -27.92
CA ASP A 137 11.86 -12.28 -28.44
C ASP A 137 10.62 -11.41 -28.28
N ALA A 138 9.75 -11.41 -29.29
CA ALA A 138 8.49 -10.68 -29.26
C ALA A 138 7.53 -11.27 -28.20
N PRO A 139 7.04 -10.45 -27.23
CA PRO A 139 6.02 -10.85 -26.28
C PRO A 139 4.69 -11.20 -26.96
N ARG A 140 3.98 -12.18 -26.41
CA ARG A 140 2.70 -12.67 -26.93
C ARG A 140 1.63 -12.64 -25.84
N SER A 141 0.37 -12.59 -26.26
CA SER A 141 -0.75 -12.74 -25.33
C SER A 141 -0.65 -14.09 -24.60
N GLY A 142 -0.87 -14.06 -23.28
CA GLY A 142 -0.71 -15.21 -22.39
C GLY A 142 0.68 -15.34 -21.76
N ASP A 143 1.70 -14.64 -22.26
CA ASP A 143 3.06 -14.71 -21.69
C ASP A 143 3.06 -14.26 -20.23
N LYS A 144 3.79 -15.00 -19.39
CA LYS A 144 3.94 -14.64 -17.97
C LYS A 144 4.85 -13.44 -17.82
N VAL A 145 4.40 -12.50 -16.98
CA VAL A 145 5.11 -11.27 -16.65
C VAL A 145 5.40 -11.27 -15.16
N ARG A 146 6.63 -10.96 -14.79
CA ARG A 146 7.00 -10.66 -13.40
C ARG A 146 7.77 -9.35 -13.36
N ILE A 147 7.32 -8.40 -12.55
CA ILE A 147 7.90 -7.07 -12.42
C ILE A 147 8.16 -6.80 -10.95
N LYS A 148 9.40 -6.48 -10.60
CA LYS A 148 9.83 -6.15 -9.24
C LYS A 148 10.21 -4.68 -9.16
N LYS A 149 9.95 -4.06 -8.00
CA LYS A 149 10.46 -2.72 -7.70
C LYS A 149 11.98 -2.79 -7.60
N ALA A 150 12.67 -1.92 -8.33
CA ALA A 150 14.11 -1.74 -8.27
C ALA A 150 14.44 -0.40 -7.60
N SER A 151 15.73 -0.08 -7.49
CA SER A 151 16.18 1.17 -6.89
C SER A 151 15.69 2.39 -7.70
N LEU A 152 15.54 3.52 -7.01
CA LEU A 152 15.23 4.84 -7.60
C LEU A 152 13.93 4.88 -8.43
N GLY A 153 12.91 4.11 -8.04
CA GLY A 153 11.60 4.13 -8.71
C GLY A 153 11.56 3.42 -10.06
N SER A 154 12.61 2.66 -10.41
CA SER A 154 12.64 1.82 -11.60
C SER A 154 12.02 0.44 -11.36
N TYR A 155 11.67 -0.27 -12.44
CA TYR A 155 11.12 -1.62 -12.36
C TYR A 155 11.95 -2.59 -13.22
N LEU A 156 12.20 -3.78 -12.71
CA LEU A 156 13.00 -4.82 -13.37
C LEU A 156 12.27 -6.16 -13.32
N GLY A 157 12.37 -6.94 -14.39
CA GLY A 157 11.68 -8.21 -14.42
C GLY A 157 11.88 -9.05 -15.67
N GLN A 158 10.82 -9.74 -16.04
CA GLN A 158 10.78 -10.64 -17.18
C GLN A 158 9.39 -10.65 -17.84
N VAL A 159 9.38 -10.92 -19.15
CA VAL A 159 8.17 -11.16 -19.95
C VAL A 159 8.44 -12.30 -20.92
N GLY A 160 7.66 -13.37 -20.82
CA GLY A 160 7.90 -14.60 -21.60
C GLY A 160 9.29 -15.16 -21.30
N ILE A 161 10.11 -15.33 -22.34
CA ILE A 161 11.50 -15.78 -22.24
C ILE A 161 12.49 -14.64 -21.91
N ASN A 162 12.11 -13.39 -22.15
CA ASN A 162 12.98 -12.24 -21.94
C ASN A 162 13.18 -11.97 -20.44
N ARG A 163 14.44 -11.95 -19.98
CA ARG A 163 14.82 -11.68 -18.58
C ARG A 163 15.62 -10.38 -18.45
N GLY A 164 15.64 -9.81 -17.26
CA GLY A 164 16.38 -8.57 -16.99
C GLY A 164 15.78 -7.34 -17.70
N VAL A 165 14.50 -7.41 -18.05
CA VAL A 165 13.80 -6.35 -18.78
C VAL A 165 13.50 -5.21 -17.81
N ARG A 166 13.89 -4.00 -18.19
CA ARG A 166 13.50 -2.79 -17.48
C ARG A 166 12.15 -2.32 -17.97
N PHE A 167 11.26 -2.02 -17.02
CA PHE A 167 9.90 -1.59 -17.30
C PHE A 167 9.64 -0.21 -16.74
N ARG A 168 8.72 0.50 -17.39
CA ARG A 168 8.08 1.72 -16.87
C ARG A 168 6.57 1.57 -17.04
N ARG A 169 5.81 1.82 -15.98
CA ARG A 169 4.36 1.90 -16.08
C ARG A 169 3.98 3.25 -16.71
N VAL A 170 3.07 3.22 -17.69
CA VAL A 170 2.57 4.43 -18.36
C VAL A 170 1.10 4.70 -18.05
N GLU A 171 0.32 3.65 -17.79
CA GLU A 171 -1.11 3.69 -17.42
C GLU A 171 -1.47 2.54 -16.47
#